data_AF-A0A0K1PLC8-F1
#
_entry.id   AF-A0A0K1PLC8-F1
#
_cell.length_a   1.000
_cell.length_b   1.000
_cell.length_c   1.000
_cell.angle_alpha   90.00
_cell.angle_beta   90.00
_cell.angle_gamma   90.00
#
_symmetry.space_group_name_H-M   'P 1'
#
loop_
_entity.id
_entity.type
_entity.pdbx_description
1 polymer ?
#
loop_
_entity_poly.entity_id
_entity_poly.type
_entity_poly.pdbx_seq_one_letter_code
_entity_poly.pdbx_strand_id
1 'polypeptide(L)'
;MSKDALVSAVKQIVATSRGGDLETSFDGYRDLFAQPWFSANRPEDQRQALKLLVLAKRTGQPSAKLLEAHRSAIAPLTELVSNLSDPEDYEMLGVCHLLLGNEEAASNLFRQGLTLERERNPASDLCGRLMTRVASI
;
A
#
# COMPACT_ATOMS: atom_id res chain seq x y z
N MET A 1 9.39 -14.88 11.59
CA MET A 1 8.55 -15.64 10.65
C MET A 1 9.38 -15.91 9.39
N SER A 2 9.23 -17.06 8.71
CA SER A 2 9.96 -17.29 7.45
C SER A 2 9.23 -16.63 6.26
N LYS A 3 9.96 -16.36 5.17
CA LYS A 3 9.39 -15.88 3.90
C LYS A 3 8.24 -16.76 3.41
N ASP A 4 8.36 -18.06 3.58
CA ASP A 4 7.32 -19.02 3.16
C ASP A 4 6.01 -18.82 3.90
N ALA A 5 6.06 -18.45 5.18
CA ALA A 5 4.87 -18.18 5.96
C ALA A 5 4.16 -16.89 5.53
N LEU A 6 4.91 -15.84 5.17
CA LEU A 6 4.34 -14.64 4.54
C LEU A 6 3.68 -14.98 3.20
N VAL A 7 4.39 -15.70 2.33
CA VAL A 7 3.87 -16.11 1.02
C VAL A 7 2.61 -16.97 1.17
N SER A 8 2.58 -17.89 2.14
CA SER A 8 1.42 -18.72 2.42
C SER A 8 0.22 -17.88 2.88
N ALA A 9 0.43 -16.94 3.80
CA ALA A 9 -0.64 -16.04 4.27
C ALA A 9 -1.20 -15.21 3.12
N VAL A 10 -0.34 -14.60 2.30
CA VAL A 10 -0.76 -13.81 1.12
C VAL A 10 -1.54 -14.67 0.12
N LYS A 11 -1.09 -15.90 -0.15
CA LYS A 11 -1.79 -16.82 -1.06
C LYS A 11 -3.20 -17.14 -0.56
N GLN A 12 -3.37 -17.37 0.74
CA GLN A 12 -4.68 -17.62 1.33
C GLN A 12 -5.59 -16.41 1.16
N ILE A 13 -5.11 -15.20 1.46
CA ILE A 13 -5.88 -13.95 1.31
C ILE A 13 -6.31 -13.75 -0.15
N VAL A 14 -5.39 -13.94 -1.10
CA VAL A 14 -5.67 -13.79 -2.53
C VAL A 14 -6.67 -14.85 -3.02
N ALA A 15 -6.56 -16.09 -2.53
CA ALA A 15 -7.52 -17.14 -2.88
C ALA A 15 -8.93 -16.80 -2.39
N THR A 16 -9.08 -16.29 -1.16
CA THR A 16 -10.35 -15.82 -0.61
C THR A 16 -10.95 -14.68 -1.44
N SER A 17 -10.14 -13.69 -1.81
CA SER A 17 -10.56 -12.59 -2.69
C SER A 17 -11.03 -13.09 -4.06
N ARG A 18 -10.30 -14.04 -4.67
CA ARG A 18 -10.67 -14.66 -5.95
C ARG A 18 -11.94 -15.53 -5.86
N GLY A 19 -12.23 -16.06 -4.67
CA GLY A 19 -13.49 -16.74 -4.36
C GLY A 19 -14.69 -15.80 -4.22
N GLY A 20 -14.48 -14.48 -4.31
CA GLY A 20 -15.52 -13.45 -4.22
C GLY A 20 -15.73 -12.89 -2.82
N ASP A 21 -15.07 -13.45 -1.80
CA ASP A 21 -15.18 -12.96 -0.42
C ASP A 21 -14.15 -11.85 -0.14
N LEU A 22 -14.46 -10.66 -0.65
CA LEU A 22 -13.60 -9.49 -0.49
C LEU A 22 -13.48 -9.06 0.98
N GLU A 23 -14.58 -9.10 1.73
CA GLU A 23 -14.62 -8.66 3.13
C GLU A 23 -13.68 -9.51 4.00
N THR A 24 -13.70 -10.83 3.86
CA THR A 24 -12.77 -11.71 4.59
C THR A 24 -11.33 -11.52 4.11
N SER A 25 -11.12 -11.26 2.82
CA SER A 25 -9.78 -10.95 2.33
C SER A 25 -9.21 -9.65 2.94
N PHE A 26 -10.06 -8.64 3.17
CA PHE A 26 -9.64 -7.39 3.80
C PHE A 26 -9.31 -7.57 5.28
N ASP A 27 -10.07 -8.38 6.02
CA ASP A 27 -9.70 -8.79 7.38
C ASP A 27 -8.33 -9.48 7.38
N GLY A 28 -8.09 -10.40 6.44
CA GLY A 28 -6.80 -11.07 6.29
C GLY A 28 -5.63 -10.11 6.04
N TYR A 29 -5.81 -9.10 5.19
CA TYR A 29 -4.79 -8.07 4.99
C TYR A 29 -4.58 -7.19 6.23
N ARG A 30 -5.66 -6.76 6.90
CA ARG A 30 -5.58 -6.02 8.17
C ARG A 30 -4.74 -6.79 9.18
N ASP A 31 -5.07 -8.05 9.39
CA ASP A 31 -4.42 -8.90 10.38
C ASP A 31 -2.97 -9.17 10.02
N LEU A 32 -2.67 -9.36 8.72
CA LEU A 32 -1.32 -9.54 8.19
C LEU A 32 -0.43 -8.32 8.46
N PHE A 33 -0.90 -7.12 8.10
CA PHE A 33 -0.11 -5.89 8.23
C PHE A 33 0.04 -5.42 9.68
N ALA A 34 -0.91 -5.79 10.55
CA ALA A 34 -0.81 -5.53 11.99
C ALA A 34 0.21 -6.42 12.71
N GLN A 35 0.75 -7.46 12.06
CA GLN A 35 1.71 -8.35 12.71
C GLN A 35 3.07 -7.66 12.90
N PRO A 36 3.66 -7.70 14.11
CA PRO A 36 4.99 -7.10 14.35
C PRO A 36 6.09 -7.70 13.47
N TRP A 37 5.97 -8.98 13.10
CA TRP A 37 6.94 -9.65 12.24
C TRP A 37 6.83 -9.24 10.77
N PHE A 38 5.74 -8.59 10.35
CA PHE A 38 5.56 -8.16 8.97
C PHE A 38 6.65 -7.17 8.57
N SER A 39 6.85 -6.12 9.37
CA SER A 39 7.92 -5.13 9.23
C SER A 39 9.34 -5.71 9.33
N ALA A 40 9.50 -6.89 9.91
CA ALA A 40 10.79 -7.58 10.00
C ALA A 40 11.16 -8.38 8.73
N ASN A 41 10.24 -8.53 7.77
CA ASN A 41 10.57 -9.14 6.47
C ASN A 41 11.42 -8.18 5.64
N ARG A 42 12.01 -8.70 4.55
CA ARG A 42 12.74 -7.86 3.60
C ARG A 42 11.79 -6.83 2.96
N PRO A 43 12.24 -5.58 2.72
CA PRO A 43 11.40 -4.54 2.13
C PRO A 43 10.69 -4.96 0.85
N GLU A 44 11.36 -5.70 -0.03
CA GLU A 44 10.78 -6.20 -1.28
C GLU A 44 9.59 -7.14 -1.05
N ASP A 45 9.64 -7.98 -0.01
CA ASP A 45 8.56 -8.92 0.31
C ASP A 45 7.37 -8.16 0.94
N GLN A 46 7.66 -7.17 1.80
CA GLN A 46 6.63 -6.28 2.36
C GLN A 46 5.89 -5.52 1.27
N ARG A 47 6.64 -4.88 0.35
CA ARG A 47 6.08 -4.12 -0.78
C ARG A 47 5.18 -4.97 -1.65
N GLN A 48 5.60 -6.20 -1.98
CA GLN A 48 4.77 -7.10 -2.78
C GLN A 48 3.42 -7.39 -2.10
N ALA A 49 3.41 -7.66 -0.80
CA ALA A 49 2.16 -7.89 -0.07
C ALA A 49 1.29 -6.63 0.02
N LEU A 50 1.88 -5.47 0.32
CA LEU A 50 1.18 -4.18 0.43
C LEU A 50 0.52 -3.77 -0.88
N LYS A 51 1.22 -3.92 -2.02
CA LYS A 51 0.69 -3.58 -3.35
C LYS A 51 -0.61 -4.34 -3.69
N LEU A 52 -0.72 -5.61 -3.26
CA LEU A 52 -1.88 -6.45 -3.55
C LEU A 52 -3.18 -5.91 -2.92
N LEU A 53 -3.08 -5.18 -1.82
CA LEU A 53 -4.21 -4.43 -1.26
C LEU A 53 -4.24 -3.00 -1.82
N VAL A 54 -3.18 -2.24 -1.56
CA VAL A 54 -3.18 -0.76 -1.68
C VAL A 54 -3.41 -0.31 -3.12
N LEU A 55 -2.78 -0.98 -4.10
CA LEU A 55 -2.87 -0.61 -5.51
C LEU A 55 -3.91 -1.45 -6.28
N ALA A 56 -4.71 -2.26 -5.58
CA ALA A 56 -5.78 -3.02 -6.21
C ALA A 56 -6.83 -2.09 -6.84
N LYS A 57 -7.12 -2.34 -8.13
CA LYS A 57 -8.22 -1.67 -8.84
C LYS A 57 -9.54 -2.04 -8.17
N ARG A 58 -10.35 -1.03 -7.87
CA ARG A 58 -11.61 -1.18 -7.16
C ARG A 58 -12.64 -0.17 -7.67
N THR A 59 -13.91 -0.54 -7.55
CA THR A 59 -15.06 0.26 -7.98
C THR A 59 -16.05 0.39 -6.84
N GLY A 60 -16.73 1.52 -6.75
CA GLY A 60 -17.72 1.77 -5.70
C GLY A 60 -17.10 2.32 -4.42
N GLN A 61 -17.95 2.44 -3.39
CA GLN A 61 -17.56 2.99 -2.09
C GLN A 61 -16.74 1.97 -1.29
N PRO A 62 -15.68 2.40 -0.57
CA PRO A 62 -14.88 1.50 0.25
C PRO A 62 -15.70 0.98 1.44
N SER A 63 -15.60 -0.32 1.71
CA SER A 63 -16.19 -0.91 2.91
C SER A 63 -15.38 -0.56 4.16
N ALA A 64 -16.00 -0.69 5.34
CA ALA A 64 -15.31 -0.46 6.61
C ALA A 64 -14.07 -1.35 6.77
N LYS A 65 -14.15 -2.63 6.39
CA LYS A 65 -13.01 -3.56 6.48
C LYS A 65 -11.87 -3.16 5.55
N LEU A 66 -12.18 -2.67 4.36
CA LEU A 66 -11.18 -2.14 3.44
C LEU A 66 -10.43 -0.95 4.05
N LEU A 67 -11.16 -0.04 4.70
CA LEU A 67 -10.57 1.11 5.40
C LEU A 67 -9.68 0.67 6.55
N GLU A 68 -10.11 -0.30 7.37
CA GLU A 68 -9.27 -0.86 8.44
C GLU A 68 -7.99 -1.52 7.89
N ALA A 69 -8.09 -2.27 6.79
CA ALA A 69 -6.92 -2.86 6.16
C ALA A 69 -5.91 -1.81 5.66
N HIS A 70 -6.40 -0.68 5.11
CA HIS A 70 -5.52 0.43 4.72
C HIS A 70 -4.91 1.14 5.93
N ARG A 71 -5.66 1.25 7.03
CA ARG A 71 -5.13 1.80 8.29
C ARG A 71 -4.00 0.93 8.83
N SER A 72 -4.15 -0.40 8.83
CA SER A 72 -3.08 -1.33 9.24
C SER A 72 -1.85 -1.27 8.34
N ALA A 73 -1.99 -0.90 7.07
CA ALA A 73 -0.88 -0.74 6.14
C ALA A 73 -0.03 0.52 6.39
N ILE A 74 -0.55 1.54 7.10
CA ILE A 74 0.14 2.82 7.31
C ILE A 74 1.45 2.64 8.07
N ALA A 75 1.45 1.88 9.17
CA ALA A 75 2.63 1.70 10.00
C ALA A 75 3.81 1.08 9.23
N PRO A 76 3.68 -0.09 8.56
CA PRO A 76 4.79 -0.65 7.80
C PRO A 76 5.20 0.22 6.60
N LEU A 77 4.25 0.89 5.93
CA LEU A 77 4.59 1.83 4.85
C LEU A 77 5.36 3.06 5.35
N THR A 78 5.03 3.56 6.54
CA THR A 78 5.74 4.69 7.16
C THR A 78 7.18 4.31 7.48
N GLU A 79 7.41 3.09 7.99
CA GLU A 79 8.75 2.56 8.22
C GLU A 79 9.55 2.42 6.91
N LEU A 80 8.94 1.90 5.85
CA LEU A 80 9.57 1.79 4.53
C LEU A 80 9.97 3.16 3.97
N VAL A 81 9.05 4.12 3.99
CA VAL A 81 9.30 5.51 3.56
C VAL A 81 10.45 6.14 4.35
N SER A 82 10.42 5.99 5.68
CA SER A 82 11.42 6.60 6.58
C SER A 82 12.81 6.00 6.40
N ASN A 83 12.91 4.71 6.09
CA ASN A 83 14.19 3.99 6.01
C ASN A 83 14.79 3.96 4.61
N LEU A 84 13.96 3.94 3.56
CA LEU A 84 14.40 3.66 2.19
C LEU A 84 14.16 4.82 1.22
N SER A 85 13.23 5.73 1.55
CA SER A 85 12.86 6.87 0.71
C SER A 85 12.58 6.48 -0.75
N ASP A 86 11.95 5.32 -0.97
CA ASP A 86 11.59 4.84 -2.30
C ASP A 86 10.29 5.50 -2.77
N PRO A 87 10.24 6.12 -3.96
CA PRO A 87 9.04 6.79 -4.46
C PRO A 87 7.79 5.92 -4.50
N GLU A 88 7.94 4.60 -4.68
CA GLU A 88 6.81 3.67 -4.70
C GLU A 88 6.20 3.46 -3.31
N ASP A 89 7.00 3.59 -2.24
CA ASP A 89 6.50 3.52 -0.87
C ASP A 89 5.67 4.78 -0.52
N TYR A 90 6.12 5.96 -1.00
CA TYR A 90 5.34 7.20 -0.92
C TYR A 90 4.01 7.09 -1.69
N GLU A 91 4.03 6.45 -2.87
CA GLU A 91 2.83 6.17 -3.66
C GLU A 91 1.81 5.36 -2.85
N MET A 92 2.26 4.25 -2.23
CA MET A 92 1.37 3.40 -1.45
C MET A 92 0.86 4.09 -0.18
N LEU A 93 1.74 4.77 0.56
CA LEU A 93 1.36 5.48 1.79
C LEU A 93 0.34 6.58 1.50
N GLY A 94 0.55 7.36 0.43
CA GLY A 94 -0.39 8.40 0.03
C GLY A 94 -1.76 7.83 -0.37
N VAL A 95 -1.81 6.66 -1.02
CA VAL A 95 -3.09 6.00 -1.34
C VAL A 95 -3.83 5.57 -0.07
N CYS A 96 -3.13 5.06 0.95
CA CYS A 96 -3.75 4.75 2.24
C CYS A 96 -4.37 6.00 2.89
N HIS A 97 -3.64 7.12 2.92
CA HIS A 97 -4.16 8.37 3.47
C HIS A 97 -5.36 8.90 2.67
N LEU A 98 -5.29 8.87 1.33
CA LEU A 98 -6.38 9.32 0.47
C LEU A 98 -7.65 8.50 0.70
N LEU A 99 -7.54 7.17 0.77
CA LEU A 99 -8.70 6.30 1.00
C LEU A 99 -9.36 6.55 2.36
N LEU A 100 -8.58 6.98 3.35
CA LEU A 100 -9.06 7.32 4.69
C LEU A 100 -9.57 8.78 4.80
N GLY A 101 -9.60 9.53 3.69
CA GLY A 101 -10.06 10.93 3.65
C GLY A 101 -9.02 11.96 4.08
N ASN A 102 -7.75 11.56 4.28
CA ASN A 102 -6.65 12.45 4.64
C ASN A 102 -5.98 13.02 3.38
N GLU A 103 -6.71 13.84 2.63
CA GLU A 103 -6.28 14.39 1.34
C GLU A 103 -5.00 15.22 1.42
N GLU A 104 -4.84 16.04 2.45
CA GLU A 104 -3.64 16.86 2.65
C GLU A 104 -2.38 16.00 2.82
N ALA A 105 -2.46 14.98 3.70
CA ALA A 105 -1.37 14.05 3.91
C ALA A 105 -1.04 13.27 2.62
N ALA A 106 -2.07 12.80 1.90
CA ALA A 106 -1.89 12.11 0.63
C ALA A 106 -1.20 12.99 -0.42
N SER A 107 -1.63 14.24 -0.58
CA SER A 107 -1.05 15.20 -1.52
C SER A 107 0.43 15.46 -1.21
N ASN A 108 0.76 15.65 0.07
CA ASN A 108 2.15 15.86 0.51
C ASN A 108 3.02 14.63 0.24
N LEU A 109 2.53 13.43 0.48
CA LEU A 109 3.24 12.18 0.20
C LEU A 109 3.47 11.97 -1.30
N PHE A 110 2.45 12.19 -2.13
CA PHE A 110 2.59 12.06 -3.58
C PHE A 110 3.57 13.08 -4.15
N ARG A 111 3.58 14.32 -3.66
CA ARG A 111 4.55 15.34 -4.07
C ARG A 111 5.98 14.96 -3.69
N GLN A 112 6.20 14.42 -2.49
CA GLN A 112 7.53 13.95 -2.06
C GLN A 112 8.02 12.80 -2.94
N GLY A 113 7.19 11.78 -3.16
CA GLY A 113 7.51 10.69 -4.09
C GLY A 113 7.77 11.18 -5.51
N LEU A 114 7.01 12.17 -5.98
CA LEU A 114 7.16 12.74 -7.32
C LEU A 114 8.48 13.48 -7.47
N THR A 115 8.91 14.24 -6.46
CA THR A 115 10.21 14.93 -6.48
C THR A 115 11.34 13.92 -6.61
N LEU A 116 11.35 12.88 -5.76
CA LEU A 116 12.38 11.84 -5.78
C LEU A 116 12.39 11.07 -7.12
N GLU A 117 11.22 10.70 -7.63
CA GLU A 117 11.14 9.97 -8.90
C GLU A 117 11.53 10.84 -10.09
N ARG A 118 11.24 12.15 -10.08
CA ARG A 118 11.69 13.07 -11.14
C ARG A 118 13.20 13.23 -11.16
N GLU A 119 13.85 13.29 -10.00
CA GLU A 119 15.31 13.33 -9.89
C GLU A 119 15.95 12.04 -10.39
N ARG A 120 15.30 10.89 -10.12
CA ARG A 120 15.78 9.57 -10.55
C ARG A 120 15.54 9.31 -12.04
N ASN A 121 14.29 9.44 -12.49
CA ASN A 121 13.86 9.21 -13.86
C ASN A 121 12.55 9.98 -14.16
N PRO A 122 12.63 11.18 -14.76
CA PRO A 122 11.45 12.01 -15.03
C PRO A 122 10.50 11.43 -16.09
N ALA A 123 10.94 10.44 -16.87
CA ALA A 123 10.15 9.78 -17.90
C ALA A 123 9.54 8.44 -17.44
N SER A 124 9.60 8.13 -16.13
CA SER A 124 9.06 6.87 -15.62
C SER A 124 7.53 6.86 -15.53
N ASP A 125 6.95 5.66 -15.64
CA ASP A 125 5.51 5.47 -15.44
C ASP A 125 5.07 5.88 -14.03
N LEU A 126 5.92 5.69 -13.03
CA LEU A 126 5.65 6.07 -11.64
C LEU A 126 5.52 7.59 -11.50
N CYS A 127 6.39 8.36 -12.17
CA CYS A 127 6.28 9.81 -12.23
C CYS A 127 4.92 10.23 -12.81
N GLY A 128 4.49 9.61 -13.91
CA GLY A 128 3.17 9.83 -14.50
C GLY A 128 2.02 9.53 -13.53
N ARG A 129 2.04 8.37 -12.86
CA ARG A 129 1.01 8.00 -11.86
C ARG A 129 0.96 8.98 -10.70
N LEU A 130 2.10 9.40 -10.18
CA LEU A 130 2.18 10.36 -9.07
C LEU A 130 1.65 11.73 -9.49
N MET A 131 1.94 12.21 -10.70
CA MET A 131 1.35 13.44 -11.23
C MET A 131 -0.18 13.35 -11.31
N THR A 132 -0.71 12.25 -11.86
CA THR A 132 -2.17 12.04 -11.93
C THR A 132 -2.80 12.06 -10.55
N ARG A 133 -2.18 11.41 -9.55
CA ARG A 133 -2.71 11.42 -8.19
C ARG A 133 -2.69 12.80 -7.54
N VAL A 134 -1.60 13.56 -7.68
CA VAL A 134 -1.53 14.94 -7.18
C VAL A 134 -2.62 15.83 -7.81
N ALA A 135 -2.92 15.63 -9.09
CA ALA A 135 -3.93 16.39 -9.81
C ALA A 135 -5.38 15.96 -9.50
N SER A 136 -5.58 14.79 -8.88
CA SER A 136 -6.90 14.21 -8.61
C SER A 136 -7.37 14.39 -7.16
N ILE A 137 -6.54 15.04 -6.32
CA ILE A 137 -6.89 15.52 -4.99
C ILE A 137 -7.24 17.00 -5.13
#